data_AF-A0A6A4SS21-F1
#
_entry.id   AF-A0A6A4SS21-F1
#
_cell.length_a   1.000
_cell.length_b   1.000
_cell.length_c   1.000
_cell.angle_alpha   90.00
_cell.angle_beta   90.00
_cell.angle_gamma   90.00
#
_symmetry.space_group_name_H-M   'P 1'
#
loop_
_entity.id
_entity.type
_entity.pdbx_description
1 polymer ?
#
loop_
_entity_poly.entity_id
_entity_poly.type
_entity_poly.pdbx_seq_one_letter_code
_entity_poly.pdbx_strand_id
1 'polypeptide(L)'
;MTSCLLSLLFLAFLVSFIKATAVPAGCKIRITNKGLEMLKFETQKFVEEEISNISMPEMQGKEGRFQYTITDVRITELNLTHADLRFVPEVGLLFDVQNSSITLSFHRRILYWFFFDTGNIDASADGVNINTILNLIRDDEGRLKINNITCDAKINRMRAKFSGTLGYNVVINHNY
;
A
#
# COMPACT_ATOMS: atom_id res chain seq x y z
N MET A 1 -29.44 51.90 -27.74
CA MET A 1 -28.05 51.53 -27.37
C MET A 1 -27.76 51.65 -25.87
N THR A 2 -28.50 52.46 -25.11
CA THR A 2 -28.28 52.69 -23.66
C THR A 2 -28.71 51.53 -22.75
N SER A 3 -29.73 50.75 -23.13
CA SER A 3 -30.24 49.62 -22.34
C SER A 3 -29.26 48.44 -22.21
N CYS A 4 -28.53 48.09 -23.29
CA CYS A 4 -27.49 47.05 -23.23
C CYS A 4 -26.31 47.45 -22.33
N LEU A 5 -25.90 48.72 -22.37
CA LEU A 5 -24.81 49.24 -21.52
C LEU A 5 -25.16 49.13 -20.04
N LEU A 6 -26.40 49.44 -19.67
CA LEU A 6 -26.88 49.28 -18.28
C LEU A 6 -26.91 47.80 -17.86
N SER A 7 -27.36 46.90 -18.74
CA SER A 7 -27.37 45.46 -18.47
C SER A 7 -25.97 44.88 -18.30
N LEU A 8 -25.01 45.30 -19.13
CA LEU A 8 -23.60 44.92 -19.02
C LEU A 8 -22.94 45.45 -17.74
N LEU A 9 -23.24 46.68 -17.35
CA LEU A 9 -22.78 47.28 -16.09
C LEU A 9 -23.35 46.54 -14.88
N PHE A 10 -24.63 46.16 -14.92
CA PHE A 10 -25.28 45.40 -13.85
C PHE A 10 -24.73 43.97 -13.75
N LEU A 11 -24.43 43.34 -14.88
CA LEU A 11 -23.80 42.02 -14.93
C LEU A 11 -22.36 42.07 -14.38
N ALA A 12 -21.58 43.09 -14.75
CA ALA A 12 -20.23 43.31 -14.22
C ALA A 12 -20.22 43.61 -12.72
N PHE A 13 -21.24 44.34 -12.23
CA PHE A 13 -21.45 44.56 -10.81
C PHE A 13 -21.76 43.24 -10.08
N LEU A 14 -22.70 42.43 -10.59
CA LEU A 14 -23.03 41.11 -10.03
C LEU A 14 -21.82 40.17 -9.99
N VAL A 15 -21.00 40.13 -11.05
CA VAL A 15 -19.78 39.29 -11.09
C VAL A 15 -18.72 39.77 -10.08
N SER A 16 -18.68 41.06 -9.74
CA SER A 16 -17.76 41.60 -8.73
C SER A 16 -18.10 41.18 -7.30
N PHE A 17 -19.36 40.83 -7.00
CA PHE A 17 -19.78 40.33 -5.69
C PHE A 17 -19.51 38.83 -5.49
N ILE A 18 -19.26 38.08 -6.57
CA ILE A 18 -18.91 36.66 -6.48
C ILE A 18 -17.40 36.54 -6.27
N LYS A 19 -16.88 37.17 -5.21
CA LYS A 19 -15.63 36.70 -4.63
C LYS A 19 -16.01 35.61 -3.65
N ALA A 20 -15.79 34.35 -4.04
CA ALA A 20 -15.83 33.22 -3.12
C ALA A 20 -14.79 33.48 -2.02
N THR A 21 -15.21 34.08 -0.92
CA THR A 21 -14.35 34.35 0.23
C THR A 21 -14.10 33.01 0.90
N ALA A 22 -12.89 32.46 0.74
CA ALA A 22 -12.42 31.41 1.63
C ALA A 22 -12.53 31.95 3.07
N VAL A 23 -13.43 31.39 3.87
CA VAL A 23 -13.61 31.79 5.26
C VAL A 23 -12.28 31.56 5.98
N PRO A 24 -11.68 32.60 6.58
CA PRO A 24 -10.39 32.45 7.25
C PRO A 24 -10.52 31.45 8.41
N ALA A 25 -9.65 30.45 8.44
CA ALA A 25 -9.65 29.44 9.49
C ALA A 25 -9.25 30.07 10.84
N GLY A 26 -10.03 29.83 11.89
CA GLY A 26 -9.72 30.32 13.25
C GLY A 26 -8.46 29.68 13.84
N CYS A 27 -8.07 28.50 13.38
CA CYS A 27 -6.81 27.83 13.72
C CYS A 27 -6.23 27.17 12.46
N LYS A 28 -4.91 27.29 12.27
CA LYS A 28 -4.18 26.69 11.14
C LYS A 28 -3.07 25.80 11.66
N ILE A 29 -3.24 24.49 11.49
CA ILE A 29 -2.21 23.49 11.79
C ILE A 29 -1.36 23.27 10.54
N ARG A 30 -0.03 23.30 10.69
CA ARG A 30 0.92 23.00 9.62
C ARG A 30 1.87 21.90 10.07
N ILE A 31 1.78 20.75 9.43
CA ILE A 31 2.77 19.68 9.57
C ILE A 31 3.92 19.99 8.59
N THR A 32 5.16 19.95 9.10
CA THR A 32 6.37 20.22 8.31
C THR A 32 7.14 18.92 8.06
N ASN A 33 8.16 18.96 7.21
CA ASN A 33 9.03 17.81 6.96
C ASN A 33 9.65 17.27 8.25
N LYS A 34 10.09 18.16 9.15
CA LYS A 34 10.59 17.77 10.49
C LYS A 34 9.53 17.03 11.31
N GLY A 35 8.26 17.40 11.17
CA GLY A 35 7.16 16.67 11.78
C GLY A 35 6.98 15.27 11.19
N LEU A 36 7.09 15.12 9.86
CA LEU A 36 7.06 13.80 9.21
C LEU A 36 8.25 12.92 9.61
N GLU A 37 9.45 13.50 9.73
CA GLU A 37 10.63 12.77 10.21
C GLU A 37 10.41 12.18 11.60
N MET A 38 9.69 12.88 12.49
CA MET A 38 9.32 12.34 13.81
C MET A 38 8.29 11.22 13.70
N LEU A 39 7.36 11.29 12.75
CA LEU A 39 6.31 10.28 12.55
C LEU A 39 6.80 9.05 11.79
N LYS A 40 7.93 9.15 11.09
CA LYS A 40 8.48 8.11 10.21
C LYS A 40 8.65 6.78 10.94
N PHE A 41 9.27 6.80 12.11
CA PHE A 41 9.52 5.59 12.91
C PHE A 41 8.22 4.93 13.38
N GLU A 42 7.29 5.72 13.93
CA GLU A 42 5.99 5.21 14.39
C GLU A 42 5.15 4.65 13.23
N THR A 43 5.21 5.30 12.06
CA THR A 43 4.50 4.83 10.85
C THR A 43 5.09 3.51 10.36
N GLN A 44 6.41 3.37 10.32
CA GLN A 44 7.06 2.12 9.95
C GLN A 44 6.65 0.99 10.89
N LYS A 45 6.73 1.23 12.20
CA LYS A 45 6.34 0.24 13.22
C LYS A 45 4.88 -0.17 13.09
N PHE A 46 3.98 0.79 12.90
CA PHE A 46 2.57 0.50 12.66
C PHE A 46 2.36 -0.40 11.44
N VAL A 47 3.07 -0.13 10.33
CA VAL A 47 3.00 -0.96 9.12
C VAL A 47 3.57 -2.36 9.37
N GLU A 48 4.67 -2.48 10.11
CA GLU A 48 5.25 -3.78 10.47
C GLU A 48 4.26 -4.62 11.30
N GLU A 49 3.59 -4.00 12.28
CA GLU A 49 2.57 -4.64 13.11
C GLU A 49 1.35 -5.08 12.31
N GLU A 50 0.79 -4.20 11.47
CA GLU A 50 -0.37 -4.52 10.64
C GLU A 50 -0.05 -5.63 9.63
N ILE A 51 1.09 -5.57 8.95
CA ILE A 51 1.50 -6.60 7.99
C ILE A 51 1.70 -7.94 8.68
N SER A 52 2.40 -7.96 9.82
CA SER A 52 2.68 -9.21 10.56
C SER A 52 1.41 -9.92 11.04
N ASN A 53 0.32 -9.17 11.22
CA ASN A 53 -0.97 -9.69 11.67
C ASN A 53 -1.94 -10.05 10.53
N ILE A 54 -1.54 -9.90 9.26
CA ILE A 54 -2.38 -10.29 8.12
C ILE A 54 -2.59 -11.81 8.13
N SER A 55 -3.86 -12.21 8.09
CA SER A 55 -4.25 -13.59 7.81
C SER A 55 -4.41 -13.78 6.30
N MET A 56 -3.66 -14.71 5.72
CA MET A 56 -3.85 -15.10 4.32
C MET A 56 -4.83 -16.27 4.24
N PRO A 57 -5.80 -16.24 3.30
CA PRO A 57 -6.77 -17.30 3.14
C PRO A 57 -6.10 -18.59 2.64
N GLU A 58 -6.77 -19.71 2.88
CA GLU A 58 -6.38 -21.00 2.30
C GLU A 58 -6.39 -20.92 0.77
N MET A 59 -5.34 -21.42 0.13
CA MET A 59 -5.22 -21.47 -1.33
C MET A 59 -5.27 -22.92 -1.79
N GLN A 60 -6.13 -23.21 -2.77
CA GLN A 60 -6.25 -24.54 -3.35
C GLN A 60 -6.26 -24.47 -4.87
N GLY A 61 -5.78 -25.51 -5.53
CA GLY A 61 -5.85 -25.61 -6.99
C GLY A 61 -5.70 -27.05 -7.49
N LYS A 62 -6.14 -27.27 -8.73
CA LYS A 62 -6.10 -28.56 -9.40
C LYS A 62 -5.75 -28.39 -10.87
N GLU A 63 -4.71 -29.08 -11.30
CA GLU A 63 -4.27 -29.13 -12.70
C GLU A 63 -3.99 -30.58 -13.11
N GLY A 64 -4.87 -31.15 -13.94
CA GLY A 64 -4.81 -32.56 -14.33
C GLY A 64 -4.85 -33.50 -13.12
N ARG A 65 -3.73 -34.19 -12.87
CA ARG A 65 -3.55 -35.12 -11.73
C ARG A 65 -2.88 -34.49 -10.51
N PHE A 66 -2.51 -33.22 -10.60
CA PHE A 66 -1.91 -32.46 -9.52
C PHE A 66 -2.99 -31.66 -8.80
N GLN A 67 -3.08 -31.81 -7.49
CA GLN A 67 -3.92 -31.00 -6.61
C GLN A 67 -3.05 -30.47 -5.49
N TYR A 68 -3.24 -29.21 -5.11
CA TYR A 68 -2.51 -28.61 -4.00
C TYR A 68 -3.46 -27.85 -3.09
N THR A 69 -3.08 -27.81 -1.82
CA THR A 69 -3.67 -27.01 -0.77
C THR A 69 -2.54 -26.37 0.02
N ILE A 70 -2.63 -25.06 0.23
CA ILE A 70 -1.72 -24.27 1.04
C ILE A 70 -2.53 -23.67 2.19
N THR A 71 -2.12 -24.00 3.42
CA THR A 71 -2.75 -23.56 4.65
C THR A 71 -1.72 -22.95 5.60
N ASP A 72 -2.22 -22.31 6.66
CA ASP A 72 -1.40 -21.82 7.77
C ASP A 72 -0.24 -20.93 7.32
N VAL A 73 -0.52 -19.99 6.42
CA VAL A 73 0.48 -19.04 5.93
C VAL A 73 0.78 -18.03 7.02
N ARG A 74 2.03 -17.99 7.45
CA ARG A 74 2.51 -17.12 8.54
C ARG A 74 3.69 -16.29 8.08
N ILE A 75 3.67 -15.01 8.41
CA ILE A 75 4.85 -14.16 8.30
C ILE A 75 5.76 -14.49 9.49
N THR A 76 6.98 -14.91 9.20
CA THR A 76 7.97 -15.30 10.22
C THR A 76 8.99 -14.19 10.45
N GLU A 77 9.27 -13.38 9.43
CA GLU A 77 10.18 -12.26 9.52
C GLU A 77 9.75 -11.16 8.55
N LEU A 78 9.85 -9.91 8.99
CA LEU A 78 9.58 -8.72 8.20
C LEU A 78 10.66 -7.69 8.49
N ASN A 79 11.24 -7.12 7.44
CA ASN A 79 12.27 -6.09 7.55
C ASN A 79 11.93 -4.94 6.61
N LEU A 80 11.55 -3.80 7.18
CA LEU A 80 11.22 -2.56 6.46
C LEU A 80 12.25 -1.43 6.70
N THR A 81 13.53 -1.77 6.89
CA THR A 81 14.56 -0.83 7.41
C THR A 81 14.68 0.49 6.62
N HIS A 82 14.43 0.48 5.31
CA HIS A 82 14.54 1.67 4.47
C HIS A 82 13.16 2.24 4.11
N ALA A 83 12.37 2.56 5.13
CA ALA A 83 11.12 3.31 4.98
C ALA A 83 11.39 4.83 4.89
N ASP A 84 10.48 5.59 4.28
CA ASP A 84 10.47 7.05 4.26
C ASP A 84 9.05 7.61 4.18
N LEU A 85 8.86 8.82 4.70
CA LEU A 85 7.57 9.51 4.73
C LEU A 85 7.76 10.97 4.31
N ARG A 86 7.19 11.35 3.17
CA ARG A 86 7.45 12.67 2.56
C ARG A 86 6.24 13.26 1.86
N PHE A 87 6.18 14.58 1.81
CA PHE A 87 5.17 15.28 1.02
C PHE A 87 5.54 15.26 -0.47
N VAL A 88 4.54 15.01 -1.31
CA VAL A 88 4.62 15.18 -2.76
C VAL A 88 3.74 16.38 -3.13
N PRO A 89 4.33 17.48 -3.64
CA PRO A 89 3.57 18.68 -4.01
C PRO A 89 2.40 18.35 -4.92
N GLU A 90 1.23 18.95 -4.63
CA GLU A 90 -0.01 18.81 -5.40
C GLU A 90 -0.62 17.40 -5.44
N VAL A 91 0.05 16.39 -4.86
CA VAL A 91 -0.42 15.00 -4.86
C VAL A 91 -0.83 14.55 -3.45
N GLY A 92 0.04 14.69 -2.44
CA GLY A 92 -0.28 14.25 -1.08
C GLY A 92 0.92 13.78 -0.27
N LEU A 93 0.74 12.69 0.49
CA LEU A 93 1.74 12.09 1.37
C LEU A 93 2.20 10.75 0.79
N LEU A 94 3.50 10.60 0.59
CA LEU A 94 4.11 9.38 0.09
C LEU A 94 4.79 8.63 1.24
N PHE A 95 4.38 7.38 1.43
CA PHE A 95 5.09 6.38 2.21
C PHE A 95 5.85 5.45 1.24
N ASP A 96 7.17 5.48 1.32
CA ASP A 96 8.06 4.75 0.42
C ASP A 96 8.92 3.77 1.22
N VAL A 97 9.01 2.53 0.77
CA VAL A 97 9.80 1.49 1.40
C VAL A 97 10.66 0.85 0.33
N GLN A 98 11.97 0.76 0.58
CA GLN A 98 12.93 0.24 -0.38
C GLN A 98 13.71 -0.94 0.18
N ASN A 99 14.14 -1.83 -0.72
CA ASN A 99 15.04 -2.95 -0.45
C ASN A 99 14.71 -3.72 0.83
N SER A 100 13.43 -4.01 1.01
CA SER A 100 12.91 -4.71 2.19
C SER A 100 12.87 -6.21 1.95
N SER A 101 12.64 -6.97 3.01
CA SER A 101 12.49 -8.42 2.93
C SER A 101 11.34 -8.93 3.79
N ILE A 102 10.70 -9.99 3.30
CA ILE A 102 9.65 -10.70 4.01
C ILE A 102 9.90 -12.20 3.90
N THR A 103 9.79 -12.90 5.03
CA THR A 103 9.89 -14.35 5.11
C THR A 103 8.55 -14.91 5.57
N LEU A 104 8.10 -15.95 4.89
CA LEU A 104 6.84 -16.63 5.11
C LEU A 104 7.11 -18.11 5.35
N SER A 105 6.30 -18.75 6.18
CA SER A 105 6.21 -20.20 6.27
C SER A 105 4.76 -20.63 6.09
N PHE A 106 4.54 -21.68 5.31
CA PHE A 106 3.20 -22.21 5.08
C PHE A 106 3.19 -23.72 4.94
N HIS A 107 2.05 -24.31 5.27
CA HIS A 107 1.84 -25.74 5.16
C HIS A 107 1.36 -26.10 3.76
N ARG A 108 1.99 -27.10 3.14
CA ARG A 108 1.61 -27.64 1.83
C ARG A 108 1.01 -29.03 1.99
N ARG A 109 -0.02 -29.29 1.19
CA ARG A 109 -0.51 -30.63 0.88
C ARG A 109 -0.66 -30.77 -0.62
N ILE A 110 0.05 -31.71 -1.20
CA ILE A 110 0.04 -32.01 -2.64
C ILE A 110 -0.50 -33.42 -2.82
N LEU A 111 -1.40 -33.61 -3.78
CA LEU A 111 -1.86 -34.91 -4.25
C LEU A 111 -1.48 -35.04 -5.72
N TYR A 112 -0.65 -36.03 -6.04
CA TYR A 112 -0.29 -36.38 -7.41
C TYR A 112 -0.71 -37.81 -7.74
N TRP A 113 -1.70 -37.93 -8.62
CA TRP A 113 -2.35 -39.18 -9.06
C TRP A 113 -2.98 -39.99 -7.91
N PHE A 114 -2.19 -40.59 -7.02
CA PHE A 114 -2.61 -41.34 -5.83
C PHE A 114 -1.66 -41.18 -4.62
N PHE A 115 -0.59 -40.39 -4.76
CA PHE A 115 0.36 -40.12 -3.67
C PHE A 115 0.09 -38.76 -3.04
N PHE A 116 0.14 -38.71 -1.71
CA PHE A 116 0.12 -37.47 -0.95
C PHE A 116 1.54 -37.10 -0.51
N ASP A 117 1.90 -35.84 -0.71
CA ASP A 117 3.08 -35.21 -0.10
C ASP A 117 2.61 -34.04 0.75
N THR A 118 3.09 -33.99 1.99
CA THR A 118 2.70 -32.97 2.96
C THR A 118 3.98 -32.46 3.61
N GLY A 119 4.08 -31.16 3.82
CA GLY A 119 5.25 -30.56 4.45
C GLY A 119 5.12 -29.07 4.61
N ASN A 120 6.21 -28.40 4.98
CA ASN A 120 6.24 -26.95 5.07
C ASN A 120 7.06 -26.38 3.91
N ILE A 121 6.68 -25.17 3.50
CA ILE A 121 7.42 -24.36 2.54
C ILE A 121 7.84 -23.09 3.27
N ASP A 122 9.13 -22.83 3.28
CA ASP A 122 9.67 -21.56 3.72
C ASP A 122 9.94 -20.70 2.48
N ALA A 123 9.24 -19.58 2.37
CA ALA A 123 9.41 -18.63 1.29
C ALA A 123 10.04 -17.34 1.79
N SER A 124 10.81 -16.69 0.92
CA SER A 124 11.34 -15.34 1.17
C SER A 124 11.19 -14.50 -0.09
N ALA A 125 10.85 -13.24 0.11
CA ALA A 125 10.92 -12.23 -0.93
C ALA A 125 11.92 -11.15 -0.49
N ASP A 126 12.90 -10.87 -1.36
CA ASP A 126 13.92 -9.85 -1.13
C ASP A 126 13.83 -8.74 -2.17
N GLY A 127 14.36 -7.58 -1.80
CA GLY A 127 14.29 -6.39 -2.64
C GLY A 127 12.84 -5.97 -2.86
N VAL A 128 12.03 -6.05 -1.79
CA VAL A 128 10.65 -5.60 -1.79
C VAL A 128 10.65 -4.07 -1.71
N ASN A 129 10.01 -3.44 -2.69
CA ASN A 129 9.80 -2.00 -2.72
C ASN A 129 8.29 -1.73 -2.69
N ILE A 130 7.85 -0.82 -1.83
CA ILE A 130 6.44 -0.44 -1.68
C ILE A 130 6.35 1.08 -1.78
N ASN A 131 5.49 1.57 -2.66
CA ASN A 131 5.26 2.99 -2.87
C ASN A 131 3.78 3.29 -2.72
N THR A 132 3.41 3.96 -1.62
CA THR A 132 2.01 4.28 -1.31
C THR A 132 1.81 5.78 -1.22
N ILE A 133 0.94 6.33 -2.08
CA ILE A 133 0.59 7.74 -2.08
C ILE A 133 -0.83 7.92 -1.54
N LEU A 134 -0.95 8.76 -0.52
CA LEU A 134 -2.20 9.14 0.14
C LEU A 134 -2.59 10.55 -0.28
N ASN A 135 -3.73 10.69 -0.95
CA ASN A 135 -4.33 11.99 -1.24
C ASN A 135 -5.29 12.38 -0.11
N LEU A 136 -5.10 13.57 0.46
CA LEU A 136 -5.87 14.06 1.61
C LEU A 136 -6.77 15.22 1.19
N ILE A 137 -8.04 15.15 1.56
CA ILE A 137 -9.05 16.19 1.30
C ILE A 137 -9.76 16.59 2.59
N ARG A 138 -10.53 17.67 2.51
CA ARG A 138 -11.54 18.03 3.51
C ARG A 138 -12.87 17.45 3.05
N ASP A 139 -13.57 16.73 3.93
CA ASP A 139 -14.94 16.28 3.65
C ASP A 139 -15.97 17.40 3.85
N ASP A 140 -17.24 17.12 3.53
CA ASP A 140 -18.33 18.09 3.62
C ASP A 140 -18.60 18.53 5.07
N GLU A 141 -18.23 17.70 6.06
CA GLU A 141 -18.28 18.04 7.49
C GLU A 141 -17.05 18.81 7.99
N GLY A 142 -16.06 19.06 7.13
CA GLY A 142 -14.86 19.81 7.46
C GLY A 142 -13.74 19.01 8.14
N ARG A 143 -13.81 17.67 8.13
CA ARG A 143 -12.79 16.75 8.66
C ARG A 143 -11.74 16.42 7.61
N LEU A 144 -10.53 16.05 8.06
CA LEU A 144 -9.48 15.52 7.19
C LEU A 144 -9.83 14.09 6.80
N LYS A 145 -9.89 13.81 5.49
CA LYS A 145 -10.25 12.50 4.94
C LYS A 145 -9.22 12.08 3.88
N ILE A 146 -8.96 10.77 3.81
CA ILE A 146 -8.22 10.18 2.68
C ILE A 146 -9.19 10.06 1.50
N ASN A 147 -8.86 10.72 0.40
CA ASN A 147 -9.65 10.70 -0.83
C ASN A 147 -9.33 9.47 -1.68
N ASN A 148 -8.04 9.25 -1.94
CA ASN A 148 -7.55 8.15 -2.76
C ASN A 148 -6.21 7.64 -2.20
N ILE A 149 -5.96 6.36 -2.46
CA ILE A 149 -4.74 5.64 -2.12
C ILE A 149 -4.27 4.94 -3.39
N THR A 150 -3.03 5.23 -3.81
CA THR A 150 -2.36 4.43 -4.85
C THR A 150 -1.22 3.67 -4.21
N CYS A 151 -1.12 2.36 -4.48
CA CYS A 151 -0.07 1.50 -3.97
C CYS A 151 0.58 0.74 -5.14
N ASP A 152 1.89 0.91 -5.32
CA ASP A 152 2.74 0.12 -6.22
C ASP A 152 3.68 -0.74 -5.36
N ALA A 153 3.75 -2.03 -5.65
CA ALA A 153 4.63 -2.95 -4.95
C ALA A 153 5.43 -3.78 -5.94
N LYS A 154 6.75 -3.86 -5.73
CA LYS A 154 7.69 -4.58 -6.59
C LYS A 154 8.54 -5.50 -5.75
N ILE A 155 8.83 -6.67 -6.29
CA ILE A 155 9.62 -7.70 -5.63
C ILE A 155 10.71 -8.10 -6.61
N ASN A 156 11.97 -7.97 -6.20
CA ASN A 156 13.11 -8.32 -7.04
C ASN A 156 13.27 -9.84 -7.13
N ARG A 157 13.23 -10.52 -5.98
CA ARG A 157 13.51 -11.96 -5.92
C ARG A 157 12.57 -12.67 -4.98
N MET A 158 12.07 -13.82 -5.42
CA MET A 158 11.35 -14.76 -4.58
C MET A 158 12.11 -16.09 -4.52
N ARG A 159 12.16 -16.68 -3.32
CA ARG A 159 12.71 -18.02 -3.10
C ARG A 159 11.71 -18.83 -2.30
N ALA A 160 11.56 -20.10 -2.64
CA ALA A 160 10.76 -21.06 -1.90
C ALA A 160 11.57 -22.33 -1.67
N LYS A 161 11.70 -22.73 -0.41
CA LYS A 161 12.36 -23.95 0.02
C LYS A 161 11.31 -24.96 0.44
N PHE A 162 11.22 -26.05 -0.31
CA PHE A 162 10.28 -27.11 -0.05
C PHE A 162 10.95 -28.16 0.83
N SER A 163 10.33 -28.53 1.96
CA SER A 163 10.80 -29.58 2.87
C SER A 163 10.03 -30.89 2.65
N GLY A 164 10.62 -32.04 3.02
CA GLY A 164 9.99 -33.36 2.94
C GLY A 164 10.56 -34.26 1.83
N THR A 165 9.77 -35.25 1.40
CA THR A 165 10.19 -36.29 0.43
C THR A 165 10.47 -35.71 -0.96
N LEU A 166 9.79 -34.61 -1.30
CA LEU A 166 10.05 -33.80 -2.49
C LEU A 166 10.79 -32.51 -2.10
N GLY A 167 11.95 -32.65 -1.46
CA GLY A 167 12.77 -31.52 -1.03
C GLY A 167 13.53 -30.91 -2.21
N TYR A 168 13.18 -29.68 -2.59
CA TYR A 168 13.89 -28.91 -3.62
C TYR A 168 13.78 -27.41 -3.33
N ASN A 169 14.75 -26.63 -3.82
CA ASN A 169 14.74 -25.17 -3.74
C ASN A 169 14.32 -24.58 -5.08
N VAL A 170 13.32 -23.70 -5.07
CA VAL A 170 12.89 -22.96 -6.26
C VAL A 170 13.23 -21.48 -6.05
N VAL A 171 13.90 -20.90 -7.04
CA VAL A 171 14.14 -19.46 -7.11
C VAL A 171 13.33 -18.93 -8.29
N ILE A 172 12.41 -18.02 -8.01
CA ILE A 172 11.63 -17.32 -9.03
C ILE A 172 12.19 -15.91 -9.10
N ASN A 173 12.90 -15.62 -10.19
CA ASN A 173 13.32 -14.25 -10.49
C ASN A 173 12.19 -13.60 -11.29
N HIS A 174 11.56 -12.58 -10.72
CA HIS A 174 10.72 -11.69 -11.50
C HIS A 174 11.62 -10.61 -12.09
N ASN A 175 12.17 -10.90 -13.27
CA ASN A 175 12.75 -9.86 -14.12
C ASN A 175 11.61 -9.22 -14.90
N TYR A 176 11.36 -7.93 -14.66
CA TYR A 176 10.72 -7.08 -15.65
C TYR A 176 11.75 -6.73 -16.73
#